data_AF-A0AB37H3G4-F1
#
_entry.id   AF-A0AB37H3G4-F1
#
_cell.length_a   1.000
_cell.length_b   1.000
_cell.length_c   1.000
_cell.angle_alpha   90.00
_cell.angle_beta   90.00
_cell.angle_gamma   90.00
#
_symmetry.space_group_name_H-M   'P 1'
#
loop_
_entity.id
_entity.type
_entity.pdbx_description
1 polymer ?
#
loop_
_entity_poly.entity_id
_entity_poly.type
_entity_poly.pdbx_seq_one_letter_code
_entity_poly.pdbx_strand_id
1 'polypeptide(L)'
;MNWFSKKTINEQPVLEKDEQLISINIKDHEVNKQMQMIRFTEGDLRIAASIKYIVDQNIEKIVDDFYDAIGHQANLMNIINQYSSIDRLRQTLKRHISEMFVGVIDDGFIEKRKTIAVVHLHIGLEPKWYLGAFQNLLYSLIELIEEHVESKARVIEIIKSISKLLNFEQQIVLETYDKEYQKVRKQHEEQKKIIEQQVAQVSETLSQFSTQTNDFMNQLNLQSAEMLSIASQNVEVAKLMSAEASISKEKLSQELQLINNIEASTLNINERVKELKKASDQVHSIISIITSVAEQTNLLALNAAIESARAGEYGKGFSVVAGEVRKLAEKTKKSIGNISTLIGSIKNQIENVTISIGDVTELTKESSKEITNMDSFFDKILQAADENKHHSDRTKIELTQTSEIIHQVTNLMEQIAASSNDLKELSQRFNTK
;
A
#
# COMPACT_ATOMS: atom_id res chain seq x y z
N MET A 1 17.52 108.55 -37.50
CA MET A 1 17.59 108.62 -36.03
C MET A 1 17.40 107.21 -35.49
N ASN A 2 18.39 106.76 -34.72
CA ASN A 2 18.44 105.51 -33.97
C ASN A 2 17.20 105.30 -33.08
N TRP A 3 16.77 104.04 -32.90
CA TRP A 3 16.99 103.35 -31.62
C TRP A 3 16.71 101.84 -31.71
N PHE A 4 17.77 101.06 -31.46
CA PHE A 4 17.76 99.63 -31.20
C PHE A 4 17.20 99.34 -29.80
N SER A 5 16.51 98.21 -29.64
CA SER A 5 16.44 97.47 -28.37
C SER A 5 16.18 95.98 -28.67
N LYS A 6 17.23 95.26 -29.07
CA LYS A 6 17.31 93.82 -28.80
C LYS A 6 17.52 93.70 -27.30
N LYS A 7 16.64 92.98 -26.60
CA LYS A 7 16.90 92.51 -25.23
C LYS A 7 18.07 91.53 -25.31
N THR A 8 19.27 92.05 -25.15
CA THR A 8 20.47 91.31 -24.76
C THR A 8 20.17 90.68 -23.41
N ILE A 9 20.03 89.35 -23.38
CA ILE A 9 20.39 88.62 -22.17
C ILE A 9 21.90 88.77 -22.11
N ASN A 10 22.36 89.50 -21.10
CA ASN A 10 23.77 89.68 -20.80
C ASN A 10 24.51 88.36 -20.96
N GLU A 11 25.61 88.39 -21.70
CA GLU A 11 26.79 87.57 -21.43
C GLU A 11 27.14 87.82 -19.95
N GLN A 12 26.54 87.05 -19.05
CA GLN A 12 27.25 86.70 -17.83
C GLN A 12 28.43 85.86 -18.30
N PRO A 13 29.66 86.14 -17.83
CA PRO A 13 30.75 85.20 -18.03
C PRO A 13 30.25 83.86 -17.50
N VAL A 14 30.36 82.80 -18.30
CA VAL A 14 30.35 81.43 -17.79
C VAL A 14 31.26 81.47 -16.57
N LEU A 15 30.65 81.40 -15.40
CA LEU A 15 31.30 81.62 -14.13
C LEU A 15 32.46 80.62 -14.04
N GLU A 16 33.70 81.10 -14.15
CA GLU A 16 34.89 80.49 -13.53
C GLU A 16 34.79 80.57 -11.98
N LYS A 17 33.61 80.26 -11.45
CA LYS A 17 33.31 80.18 -10.02
C LYS A 17 32.36 79.01 -9.81
N ASP A 18 32.95 77.84 -9.69
CA ASP A 18 32.92 77.06 -8.46
C ASP A 18 34.02 76.01 -8.54
N GLU A 19 34.64 75.70 -7.40
CA GLU A 19 35.48 74.51 -7.22
C GLU A 19 34.60 73.25 -7.38
N GLN A 20 34.12 72.98 -8.59
CA GLN A 20 33.47 71.71 -8.89
C GLN A 20 34.52 70.62 -8.76
N LEU A 21 34.28 69.70 -7.82
CA LEU A 21 35.16 68.60 -7.50
C LEU A 21 35.11 67.59 -8.66
N ILE A 22 35.96 67.79 -9.67
CA ILE A 22 36.11 66.87 -10.79
C ILE A 22 36.95 65.68 -10.33
N SER A 23 36.38 64.49 -10.37
CA SER A 23 37.12 63.27 -10.00
C SER A 23 36.58 62.04 -10.69
N ILE A 24 37.51 61.16 -11.09
CA ILE A 24 37.23 59.80 -11.52
C ILE A 24 37.90 58.86 -10.52
N ASN A 25 37.11 58.14 -9.73
CA ASN A 25 37.59 57.22 -8.70
C ASN A 25 36.83 55.90 -8.73
N ILE A 26 37.23 55.00 -9.64
CA ILE A 26 36.60 53.70 -9.85
C ILE A 26 37.58 52.61 -9.43
N LYS A 27 37.16 51.70 -8.55
CA LYS A 27 37.99 50.56 -8.12
C LYS A 27 38.00 49.43 -9.13
N ASP A 28 36.93 49.29 -9.92
CA ASP A 28 36.80 48.25 -10.93
C ASP A 28 37.79 48.47 -12.09
N HIS A 29 38.75 47.55 -12.21
CA HIS A 29 39.81 47.63 -13.19
C HIS A 29 39.33 47.46 -14.65
N GLU A 30 38.25 46.71 -14.88
CA GLU A 30 37.69 46.54 -16.24
C GLU A 30 36.95 47.80 -16.68
N VAL A 31 36.21 48.42 -15.77
CA VAL A 31 35.56 49.72 -16.02
C VAL A 31 36.61 50.81 -16.32
N ASN A 32 37.76 50.79 -15.64
CA ASN A 32 38.87 51.68 -15.96
C ASN A 32 39.43 51.46 -17.38
N LYS A 33 39.56 50.20 -17.83
CA LYS A 33 40.00 49.89 -19.20
C LYS A 33 39.00 50.38 -20.25
N GLN A 34 37.70 50.23 -20.00
CA GLN A 34 36.63 50.74 -20.86
C GLN A 34 36.78 52.25 -21.11
N MET A 35 36.99 53.02 -20.03
CA MET A 35 37.25 54.46 -20.12
C MET A 35 38.53 54.79 -20.89
N GLN A 36 39.62 54.06 -20.65
CA GLN A 36 40.89 54.23 -21.36
C GLN A 36 40.74 53.99 -22.86
N MET A 37 39.97 52.97 -23.26
CA MET A 37 39.74 52.62 -24.67
C MET A 37 39.09 53.77 -25.45
N ILE A 38 38.12 54.46 -24.86
CA ILE A 38 37.44 55.61 -25.48
C ILE A 38 38.16 56.95 -25.19
N ARG A 39 39.29 56.90 -24.48
CA ARG A 39 40.08 58.07 -24.05
C ARG A 39 39.21 59.09 -23.29
N PHE A 40 38.34 58.61 -22.42
CA PHE A 40 37.54 59.46 -21.54
C PHE A 40 38.34 59.82 -20.30
N THR A 41 38.63 61.10 -20.13
CA THR A 41 39.54 61.63 -19.11
C THR A 41 38.83 62.59 -18.16
N GLU A 42 39.47 62.96 -17.05
CA GLU A 42 38.96 64.03 -16.18
C GLU A 42 38.77 65.36 -16.92
N GLY A 43 39.55 65.59 -17.98
CA GLY A 43 39.36 66.75 -18.87
C GLY A 43 38.01 66.69 -19.60
N ASP A 44 37.65 65.53 -20.15
CA ASP A 44 36.34 65.33 -20.78
C ASP A 44 35.20 65.45 -19.77
N LEU A 45 35.39 64.91 -18.55
CA LEU A 45 34.42 65.02 -17.47
C LEU A 45 34.22 66.47 -17.02
N ARG A 46 35.29 67.26 -16.96
CA ARG A 46 35.22 68.71 -16.69
C ARG A 46 34.46 69.46 -17.78
N ILE A 47 34.69 69.11 -19.04
CA ILE A 47 33.96 69.70 -20.18
C ILE A 47 32.47 69.35 -20.09
N ALA A 48 32.14 68.08 -19.80
CA ALA A 48 30.75 67.67 -19.59
C ALA A 48 30.12 68.42 -18.40
N ALA A 49 30.81 68.54 -17.26
CA ALA A 49 30.31 69.26 -16.10
C ALA A 49 30.07 70.76 -16.39
N SER A 50 30.88 71.38 -17.25
CA SER A 50 30.75 72.80 -17.60
C SER A 50 29.43 73.17 -18.27
N ILE A 51 28.74 72.21 -18.90
CA ILE A 51 27.43 72.43 -19.52
C ILE A 51 26.26 72.01 -18.64
N LYS A 52 26.51 71.54 -17.41
CA LYS A 52 25.46 71.05 -16.51
C LYS A 52 24.34 72.06 -16.33
N TYR A 53 24.68 73.33 -16.12
CA TYR A 53 23.70 74.40 -15.97
C TYR A 53 22.79 74.53 -17.20
N ILE A 54 23.36 74.47 -18.40
CA ILE A 54 22.61 74.53 -19.67
C ILE A 54 21.67 73.32 -19.80
N VAL A 55 22.17 72.12 -19.46
CA VAL A 55 21.39 70.88 -19.45
C VAL A 55 20.24 70.96 -18.43
N ASP A 56 20.50 71.41 -17.21
CA ASP A 56 19.49 71.50 -16.16
C ASP A 56 18.38 72.51 -16.51
N GLN A 57 18.73 73.66 -17.10
CA GLN A 57 17.74 74.67 -17.55
C GLN A 57 16.85 74.16 -18.68
N ASN A 58 17.34 73.21 -19.49
CA ASN A 58 16.63 72.67 -20.65
C ASN A 58 16.21 71.21 -20.47
N ILE A 59 16.25 70.69 -19.24
CA ILE A 59 16.04 69.26 -18.95
C ILE A 59 14.64 68.77 -19.32
N GLU A 60 13.64 69.66 -19.27
CA GLU A 60 12.27 69.34 -19.72
C GLU A 60 12.25 69.00 -21.21
N LYS A 61 12.81 69.89 -22.05
CA LYS A 61 12.90 69.70 -23.51
C LYS A 61 13.62 68.41 -23.87
N ILE A 62 14.78 68.15 -23.26
CA ILE A 62 15.56 66.92 -23.51
C ILE A 62 14.74 65.66 -23.21
N VAL A 63 13.97 65.68 -22.12
CA VAL A 63 13.16 64.53 -21.69
C VAL A 63 11.87 64.41 -22.51
N ASP A 64 11.27 65.52 -22.95
CA ASP A 64 10.19 65.54 -23.94
C ASP A 64 10.63 64.84 -25.23
N ASP A 65 11.72 65.33 -25.84
CA ASP A 65 12.25 64.81 -27.10
C ASP A 65 12.58 63.30 -27.00
N PHE A 66 13.12 62.88 -25.85
CA PHE A 66 13.41 61.47 -25.58
C PHE A 66 12.16 60.59 -25.57
N TYR A 67 11.10 60.98 -24.87
CA TYR A 67 9.87 60.19 -24.79
C TYR A 67 9.01 60.30 -26.05
N ASP A 68 9.05 61.42 -26.76
CA ASP A 68 8.40 61.57 -28.06
C ASP A 68 9.01 60.58 -29.05
N ALA A 69 10.34 60.47 -29.11
CA ALA A 69 11.01 59.49 -29.96
C ALA A 69 10.66 58.04 -29.57
N ILE A 70 10.52 57.72 -28.28
CA ILE A 70 10.08 56.40 -27.82
C ILE A 70 8.60 56.14 -28.16
N GLY A 71 7.76 57.17 -28.13
CA GLY A 71 6.32 57.09 -28.41
C GLY A 71 5.98 56.55 -29.80
N HIS A 72 6.92 56.68 -30.75
CA HIS A 72 6.80 56.12 -32.10
C HIS A 72 6.87 54.58 -32.13
N GLN A 73 7.31 53.95 -31.04
CA GLN A 73 7.51 52.50 -30.98
C GLN A 73 6.55 51.82 -29.99
N ALA A 74 5.53 51.17 -30.54
CA ALA A 74 4.43 50.58 -29.76
C ALA A 74 4.88 49.57 -28.70
N ASN A 75 5.88 48.72 -28.97
CA ASN A 75 6.35 47.75 -27.96
C ASN A 75 7.06 48.43 -26.78
N LEU A 76 7.75 49.55 -26.99
CA LEU A 76 8.38 50.30 -25.89
C LEU A 76 7.33 50.99 -25.03
N MET A 77 6.29 51.55 -25.66
CA MET A 77 5.13 52.11 -24.96
C MET A 77 4.40 51.07 -24.12
N ASN A 78 4.26 49.83 -24.62
CA ASN A 78 3.67 48.74 -23.85
C ASN A 78 4.50 48.41 -22.60
N ILE A 79 5.83 48.31 -22.73
CA ILE A 79 6.72 48.10 -21.58
C ILE A 79 6.57 49.23 -20.56
N ILE A 80 6.58 50.49 -21.02
CA ILE A 80 6.43 51.65 -20.15
C ILE A 80 5.11 51.58 -19.39
N ASN A 81 3.99 51.35 -20.08
CA ASN A 81 2.66 51.31 -19.47
C ASN A 81 2.46 50.11 -18.53
N GLN A 82 3.17 49.01 -18.76
CA GLN A 82 3.11 47.83 -17.91
C GLN A 82 3.82 48.05 -16.56
N TYR A 83 4.98 48.70 -16.56
CA TYR A 83 5.83 48.82 -15.37
C TYR A 83 5.82 50.22 -14.75
N SER A 84 5.31 51.24 -15.45
CA SER A 84 5.38 52.65 -15.05
C SER A 84 4.39 53.55 -15.82
N SER A 85 4.62 54.86 -15.78
CA SER A 85 4.03 55.86 -16.65
C SER A 85 5.11 56.79 -17.19
N ILE A 86 4.86 57.44 -18.32
CA ILE A 86 5.77 58.46 -18.87
C ILE A 86 6.04 59.53 -17.81
N ASP A 87 5.01 60.10 -17.18
CA ASP A 87 5.17 61.16 -16.17
C ASP A 87 6.15 60.80 -15.05
N ARG A 88 6.06 59.57 -14.54
CA ARG A 88 6.95 59.08 -13.49
C ARG A 88 8.36 58.86 -14.01
N LEU A 89 8.50 58.25 -15.20
CA LEU A 89 9.81 57.96 -15.78
C LEU A 89 10.56 59.24 -16.18
N ARG A 90 9.83 60.28 -16.63
CA ARG A 90 10.39 61.61 -16.89
C ARG A 90 11.14 62.13 -15.68
N GLN A 91 10.56 62.05 -14.48
CA GLN A 91 11.23 62.52 -13.26
C GLN A 91 12.51 61.74 -12.97
N THR A 92 12.50 60.42 -13.17
CA THR A 92 13.69 59.60 -12.97
C THR A 92 14.77 59.85 -14.02
N LEU A 93 14.37 60.09 -15.27
CA LEU A 93 15.29 60.36 -16.38
C LEU A 93 15.92 61.75 -16.25
N LYS A 94 15.16 62.78 -15.85
CA LYS A 94 15.70 64.12 -15.52
C LYS A 94 16.85 64.02 -14.53
N ARG A 95 16.61 63.28 -13.44
CA ARG A 95 17.64 63.05 -12.42
C ARG A 95 18.83 62.29 -12.99
N HIS A 96 18.60 61.22 -13.76
CA HIS A 96 19.68 60.44 -14.37
C HIS A 96 20.55 61.29 -15.29
N ILE A 97 19.95 62.05 -16.22
CA ILE A 97 20.66 62.94 -17.14
C ILE A 97 21.43 64.02 -16.35
N SER A 98 20.80 64.70 -15.40
CA SER A 98 21.50 65.70 -14.56
C SER A 98 22.70 65.11 -13.81
N GLU A 99 22.59 63.88 -13.30
CA GLU A 99 23.66 63.16 -12.61
C GLU A 99 24.86 62.84 -13.52
N MET A 100 24.65 62.69 -14.83
CA MET A 100 25.75 62.46 -15.79
C MET A 100 26.73 63.65 -15.84
N PHE A 101 26.23 64.86 -15.58
CA PHE A 101 27.00 66.10 -15.72
C PHE A 101 27.47 66.67 -14.37
N VAL A 102 27.43 65.90 -13.27
CA VAL A 102 27.88 66.35 -11.94
C VAL A 102 29.40 66.52 -11.85
N GLY A 103 30.17 65.82 -12.70
CA GLY A 103 31.63 65.90 -12.71
C GLY A 103 32.35 64.89 -11.81
N VAL A 104 31.60 63.96 -11.18
CA VAL A 104 32.14 62.88 -10.34
C VAL A 104 31.72 61.53 -10.89
N ILE A 105 32.68 60.64 -11.11
CA ILE A 105 32.44 59.23 -11.45
C ILE A 105 33.16 58.36 -10.42
N ASP A 106 32.39 57.72 -9.56
CA ASP A 106 32.87 56.81 -8.53
C ASP A 106 32.20 55.42 -8.62
N ASP A 107 32.56 54.50 -7.73
CA ASP A 107 31.90 53.18 -7.68
C ASP A 107 30.37 53.30 -7.49
N GLY A 108 29.89 54.32 -6.76
CA GLY A 108 28.46 54.58 -6.56
C GLY A 108 27.75 54.97 -7.86
N PHE A 109 28.40 55.78 -8.70
CA PHE A 109 27.96 56.07 -10.05
C PHE A 109 27.79 54.77 -10.84
N ILE A 110 28.80 53.91 -10.86
CA ILE A 110 28.80 52.65 -11.62
C ILE A 110 27.70 51.69 -11.14
N GLU A 111 27.58 51.46 -9.84
CA GLU A 111 26.57 50.53 -9.29
C GLU A 111 25.13 50.98 -9.57
N LYS A 112 24.90 52.31 -9.59
CA LYS A 112 23.59 52.84 -9.98
C LYS A 112 23.26 52.51 -11.44
N ARG A 113 24.24 52.56 -12.34
CA ARG A 113 24.07 52.23 -13.76
C ARG A 113 23.83 50.75 -13.97
N LYS A 114 24.58 49.89 -13.26
CA LYS A 114 24.34 48.45 -13.24
C LYS A 114 22.93 48.13 -12.73
N THR A 115 22.47 48.82 -11.67
CA THR A 115 21.09 48.66 -11.16
C THR A 115 20.05 49.03 -12.22
N ILE A 116 20.24 50.16 -12.90
CA ILE A 116 19.37 50.58 -14.00
C ILE A 116 19.38 49.55 -15.15
N ALA A 117 20.55 49.01 -15.49
CA ALA A 117 20.68 47.98 -16.50
C ALA A 117 19.89 46.70 -16.13
N VAL A 118 20.04 46.22 -14.89
CA VAL A 118 19.28 45.05 -14.39
C VAL A 118 17.77 45.30 -14.45
N VAL A 119 17.30 46.50 -14.11
CA VAL A 119 15.88 46.85 -14.22
C VAL A 119 15.40 46.79 -15.66
N HIS A 120 16.13 47.40 -16.60
CA HIS A 120 15.78 47.39 -18.02
C HIS A 120 15.80 45.97 -18.62
N LEU A 121 16.75 45.14 -18.20
CA LEU A 121 16.79 43.73 -18.58
C LEU A 121 15.56 42.98 -18.07
N HIS A 122 15.17 43.21 -16.80
CA HIS A 122 14.06 42.51 -16.16
C HIS A 122 12.69 42.87 -16.74
N ILE A 123 12.52 44.11 -17.22
CA ILE A 123 11.30 44.54 -17.95
C ILE A 123 11.31 44.12 -19.43
N GLY A 124 12.34 43.40 -19.88
CA GLY A 124 12.45 42.89 -21.25
C GLY A 124 12.85 43.95 -22.28
N LEU A 125 13.50 45.04 -21.87
CA LEU A 125 14.00 46.03 -22.83
C LEU A 125 15.22 45.46 -23.57
N GLU A 126 15.05 45.15 -24.85
CA GLU A 126 16.15 44.69 -25.69
C GLU A 126 17.27 45.74 -25.82
N PRO A 127 18.55 45.33 -25.80
CA PRO A 127 19.67 46.28 -25.81
C PRO A 127 19.68 47.19 -27.06
N LYS A 128 19.15 46.74 -28.21
CA LYS A 128 19.03 47.58 -29.41
C LYS A 128 18.17 48.84 -29.19
N TRP A 129 17.10 48.73 -28.40
CA TRP A 129 16.21 49.85 -28.10
C TRP A 129 16.84 50.79 -27.07
N TYR A 130 17.54 50.23 -26.09
CA TYR A 130 18.34 51.02 -25.13
C TYR A 130 19.39 51.86 -25.85
N LEU A 131 20.14 51.26 -26.78
CA LEU A 131 21.15 51.97 -27.59
C LEU A 131 20.52 53.07 -28.45
N GLY A 132 19.39 52.79 -29.09
CA GLY A 132 18.64 53.79 -29.87
C GLY A 132 18.19 54.98 -29.03
N ALA A 133 17.77 54.75 -27.77
CA ALA A 133 17.34 55.83 -26.87
C ALA A 133 18.49 56.80 -26.53
N PHE A 134 19.72 56.30 -26.36
CA PHE A 134 20.90 57.14 -26.16
C PHE A 134 21.29 57.95 -27.40
N GLN A 135 20.97 57.46 -28.61
CA GLN A 135 21.15 58.24 -29.84
C GLN A 135 20.22 59.46 -29.88
N ASN A 136 18.96 59.30 -29.44
CA ASN A 136 18.01 60.41 -29.34
C ASN A 136 18.46 61.43 -28.29
N LEU A 137 18.95 60.96 -27.15
CA LEU A 137 19.53 61.82 -26.11
C LEU A 137 20.75 62.59 -26.64
N LEU A 138 21.66 61.94 -27.38
CA LEU A 138 22.81 62.60 -27.98
C LEU A 138 22.40 63.71 -28.96
N TYR A 139 21.41 63.48 -29.82
CA TYR A 139 20.92 64.51 -30.74
C TYR A 139 20.28 65.69 -30.02
N SER A 140 19.44 65.43 -29.02
CA SER A 140 18.82 66.49 -28.20
C SER A 140 19.89 67.34 -27.50
N LEU A 141 20.98 66.72 -27.03
CA LEU A 141 22.11 67.43 -26.44
C LEU A 141 22.91 68.23 -27.48
N ILE A 142 23.12 67.70 -28.69
CA ILE A 142 23.83 68.42 -29.77
C ILE A 142 23.07 69.69 -30.16
N GLU A 143 21.76 69.59 -30.39
CA GLU A 143 20.91 70.74 -30.73
C GLU A 143 20.94 71.79 -29.62
N LEU A 144 20.85 71.35 -28.36
CA LEU A 144 20.93 72.24 -27.21
C LEU A 144 22.27 73.00 -27.14
N ILE A 145 23.39 72.32 -27.42
CA ILE A 145 24.72 72.94 -27.41
C ILE A 145 24.86 73.93 -28.56
N GLU A 146 24.35 73.59 -29.75
CA GLU A 146 24.37 74.49 -30.90
C GLU A 146 23.57 75.78 -30.64
N GLU A 147 22.45 75.69 -29.93
CA GLU A 147 21.63 76.85 -29.54
C GLU A 147 22.31 77.77 -28.51
N HIS A 148 23.16 77.24 -27.63
CA HIS A 148 23.67 77.96 -26.45
C HIS A 148 25.19 78.25 -26.47
N VAL A 149 25.94 77.72 -27.43
CA VAL A 149 27.41 77.86 -27.50
C VAL A 149 27.82 78.45 -28.86
N GLU A 150 28.27 79.71 -28.85
CA GLU A 150 28.60 80.43 -30.09
C GLU A 150 29.89 79.92 -30.78
N SER A 151 30.87 79.47 -30.00
CA SER A 151 32.15 79.02 -30.54
C SER A 151 32.06 77.62 -31.13
N LYS A 152 32.16 77.52 -32.46
CA LYS A 152 32.20 76.23 -33.18
C LYS A 152 33.26 75.26 -32.64
N ALA A 153 34.43 75.78 -32.25
CA ALA A 153 35.49 74.95 -31.67
C ALA A 153 35.06 74.35 -30.32
N ARG A 154 34.38 75.15 -29.49
CA ARG A 154 33.86 74.72 -28.18
C ARG A 154 32.68 73.74 -28.33
N VAL A 155 31.78 73.96 -29.28
CA VAL A 155 30.69 73.02 -29.62
C VAL A 155 31.26 71.64 -29.92
N ILE A 156 32.26 71.55 -30.82
CA ILE A 156 32.88 70.26 -31.20
C ILE A 156 33.56 69.58 -30.00
N GLU A 157 34.23 70.35 -29.14
CA GLU A 157 34.88 69.84 -27.94
C GLU A 157 33.85 69.24 -26.96
N ILE A 158 32.76 69.95 -26.68
CA ILE A 158 31.68 69.47 -25.81
C ILE A 158 31.04 68.20 -26.40
N ILE A 159 30.69 68.20 -27.69
CA ILE A 159 30.09 67.04 -28.35
C ILE A 159 30.99 65.80 -28.23
N LYS A 160 32.32 65.95 -28.40
CA LYS A 160 33.27 64.84 -28.23
C LYS A 160 33.24 64.28 -26.81
N SER A 161 33.27 65.14 -25.79
CA SER A 161 33.27 64.70 -24.39
C SER A 161 31.95 64.04 -23.98
N ILE A 162 30.81 64.57 -24.43
CA ILE A 162 29.49 63.96 -24.21
C ILE A 162 29.36 62.61 -24.93
N SER A 163 29.83 62.52 -26.17
CA SER A 163 29.77 61.28 -26.93
C SER A 163 30.54 60.16 -26.21
N LYS A 164 31.70 60.48 -25.63
CA LYS A 164 32.46 59.55 -24.79
C LYS A 164 31.70 59.18 -23.51
N LEU A 165 31.12 60.15 -22.80
CA LEU A 165 30.36 59.91 -21.57
C LEU A 165 29.14 59.00 -21.82
N LEU A 166 28.35 59.29 -22.86
CA LEU A 166 27.21 58.46 -23.26
C LEU A 166 27.64 57.06 -23.71
N ASN A 167 28.76 56.97 -24.44
CA ASN A 167 29.29 55.67 -24.83
C ASN A 167 29.76 54.85 -23.62
N PHE A 168 30.37 55.49 -22.63
CA PHE A 168 30.76 54.82 -21.39
C PHE A 168 29.55 54.28 -20.62
N GLU A 169 28.47 55.06 -20.49
CA GLU A 169 27.19 54.62 -19.93
C GLU A 169 26.63 53.39 -20.66
N GLN A 170 26.65 53.41 -21.99
CA GLN A 170 26.22 52.26 -22.80
C GLN A 170 27.08 51.01 -22.55
N GLN A 171 28.40 51.15 -22.39
CA GLN A 171 29.30 50.02 -22.10
C GLN A 171 28.95 49.33 -20.78
N ILE A 172 28.71 50.09 -19.70
CA ILE A 172 28.34 49.55 -18.38
C ILE A 172 27.04 48.73 -18.48
N VAL A 173 26.05 49.25 -19.20
CA VAL A 173 24.74 48.61 -19.36
C VAL A 173 24.85 47.32 -20.17
N LEU A 174 25.54 47.37 -21.31
CA LEU A 174 25.72 46.21 -22.19
C LEU A 174 26.51 45.08 -21.51
N GLU A 175 27.56 45.41 -20.75
CA GLU A 175 28.30 44.42 -19.98
C GLU A 175 27.42 43.77 -18.91
N THR A 176 26.57 44.55 -18.24
CA THR A 176 25.62 44.03 -17.24
C THR A 176 24.59 43.10 -17.89
N TYR A 177 24.06 43.47 -19.06
CA TYR A 177 23.17 42.64 -19.85
C TYR A 177 23.82 41.29 -20.19
N ASP A 178 25.04 41.31 -20.73
CA ASP A 178 25.76 40.10 -21.13
C ASP A 178 26.01 39.17 -19.92
N LYS A 179 26.46 39.72 -18.79
CA LYS A 179 26.69 38.95 -17.56
C LYS A 179 25.42 38.25 -17.06
N GLU A 180 24.29 38.95 -17.02
CA GLU A 180 23.02 38.36 -16.57
C GLU A 180 22.49 37.32 -17.57
N TYR A 181 22.60 37.56 -18.88
CA TYR A 181 22.23 36.54 -19.89
C TYR A 181 23.08 35.27 -19.77
N GLN A 182 24.39 35.40 -19.57
CA GLN A 182 25.27 34.24 -19.37
C GLN A 182 24.91 33.46 -18.11
N LYS A 183 24.56 34.15 -17.02
CA LYS A 183 24.13 33.53 -15.76
C LYS A 183 22.86 32.69 -15.95
N VAL A 184 21.84 33.25 -16.60
CA VAL A 184 20.59 32.55 -16.90
C VAL A 184 20.82 31.35 -17.83
N ARG A 185 21.66 31.50 -18.86
CA ARG A 185 22.03 30.39 -19.76
C ARG A 185 22.68 29.23 -19.01
N LYS A 186 23.65 29.50 -18.14
CA LYS A 186 24.31 28.47 -17.32
C LYS A 186 23.32 27.73 -16.41
N GLN A 187 22.39 28.47 -15.79
CA GLN A 187 21.35 27.86 -14.95
C GLN A 187 20.43 26.93 -15.77
N HIS A 188 20.04 27.34 -16.97
CA HIS A 188 19.24 26.49 -17.86
C HIS A 188 19.99 25.23 -18.32
N GLU A 189 21.28 25.33 -18.63
CA GLU A 189 22.11 24.17 -18.99
C GLU A 189 22.25 23.18 -17.84
N GLU A 190 22.45 23.66 -16.60
CA GLU A 190 22.52 22.82 -15.42
C GLU A 190 21.19 22.12 -15.12
N GLN A 191 20.08 22.85 -15.22
CA GLN A 191 18.73 22.29 -15.08
C GLN A 191 18.44 21.22 -16.14
N LYS A 192 18.82 21.48 -17.41
CA LYS A 192 18.67 20.51 -18.51
C LYS A 192 19.38 19.21 -18.17
N LYS A 193 20.63 19.28 -17.70
CA LYS A 193 21.43 18.10 -17.34
C LYS A 193 20.83 17.31 -16.17
N ILE A 194 20.29 17.99 -15.15
CA ILE A 194 19.61 17.33 -14.03
C ILE A 194 18.37 16.57 -14.52
N ILE A 195 17.55 17.21 -15.35
CA ILE A 195 16.35 16.58 -15.93
C ILE A 195 16.74 15.36 -16.77
N GLU A 196 17.79 15.44 -17.60
CA GLU A 196 18.27 14.30 -18.39
C GLU A 196 18.67 13.10 -17.51
N GLN A 197 19.42 13.34 -16.44
CA GLN A 197 19.83 12.29 -15.51
C GLN A 197 18.62 11.65 -14.81
N GLN A 198 17.66 12.47 -14.37
CA GLN A 198 16.43 11.99 -13.74
C GLN A 198 15.58 11.15 -14.72
N VAL A 199 15.42 11.62 -15.96
CA VAL A 199 14.64 10.91 -16.99
C VAL A 199 15.29 9.57 -17.35
N ALA A 200 16.62 9.52 -17.49
CA ALA A 200 17.34 8.27 -17.72
C ALA A 200 17.19 7.28 -16.55
N GLN A 201 17.35 7.76 -15.32
CA GLN A 201 17.20 6.94 -14.11
C GLN A 201 15.77 6.39 -13.96
N VAL A 202 14.75 7.22 -14.19
CA VAL A 202 13.34 6.82 -14.16
C VAL A 202 13.07 5.77 -15.23
N SER A 203 13.56 5.96 -16.45
CA SER A 203 13.39 5.00 -17.55
C SER A 203 13.99 3.63 -17.21
N GLU A 204 15.22 3.61 -16.69
CA GLU A 204 15.87 2.37 -16.27
C GLU A 204 15.14 1.67 -15.12
N THR A 205 14.70 2.44 -14.11
CA THR A 205 13.91 1.91 -12.99
C THR A 205 12.59 1.30 -13.47
N LEU A 206 11.87 1.98 -14.38
CA LEU A 206 10.63 1.45 -14.97
C LEU A 206 10.87 0.15 -15.75
N SER A 207 11.97 0.05 -16.50
CA SER A 207 12.31 -1.15 -17.25
C SER A 207 12.61 -2.33 -16.32
N GLN A 208 13.40 -2.10 -15.27
CA GLN A 208 13.67 -3.13 -14.26
C GLN A 208 12.38 -3.57 -13.54
N PHE A 209 11.54 -2.61 -13.15
CA PHE A 209 10.27 -2.88 -12.48
C PHE A 209 9.31 -3.68 -13.36
N SER A 210 9.23 -3.36 -14.66
CA SER A 210 8.44 -4.11 -15.64
C SER A 210 8.89 -5.57 -15.75
N THR A 211 10.21 -5.81 -15.91
CA THR A 211 10.75 -7.17 -15.98
C THR A 211 10.49 -7.97 -14.70
N GLN A 212 10.77 -7.38 -13.53
CA GLN A 212 10.55 -8.03 -12.23
C GLN A 212 9.07 -8.36 -12.00
N THR A 213 8.17 -7.46 -12.38
CA THR A 213 6.73 -7.68 -12.25
C THR A 213 6.26 -8.78 -13.19
N ASN A 214 6.77 -8.85 -14.43
CA ASN A 214 6.46 -9.94 -15.36
C ASN A 214 6.93 -11.31 -14.84
N ASP A 215 8.14 -11.39 -14.28
CA ASP A 215 8.64 -12.62 -13.66
C ASP A 215 7.75 -13.06 -12.49
N PHE A 216 7.34 -12.10 -11.65
CA PHE A 216 6.41 -12.36 -10.55
C PHE A 216 5.03 -12.81 -11.05
N MET A 217 4.50 -12.20 -12.11
CA MET A 217 3.24 -12.63 -12.73
C MET A 217 3.31 -14.05 -13.30
N ASN A 218 4.43 -14.43 -13.92
CA ASN A 218 4.66 -15.80 -14.39
C ASN A 218 4.68 -16.81 -13.23
N GLN A 219 5.33 -16.48 -12.11
CA GLN A 219 5.33 -17.32 -10.91
C GLN A 219 3.93 -17.45 -10.31
N LEU A 220 3.19 -16.35 -10.20
CA LEU A 220 1.80 -16.36 -9.73
C LEU A 220 0.89 -17.23 -10.63
N ASN A 221 1.12 -17.23 -11.95
CA ASN A 221 0.35 -18.05 -12.88
C ASN A 221 0.61 -19.55 -12.65
N LEU A 222 1.87 -19.94 -12.48
CA LEU A 222 2.25 -21.32 -12.15
C LEU A 222 1.63 -21.77 -10.82
N GLN A 223 1.72 -20.91 -9.79
CA GLN A 223 1.14 -21.20 -8.48
C GLN A 223 -0.40 -21.29 -8.55
N SER A 224 -1.05 -20.47 -9.38
CA SER A 224 -2.50 -20.54 -9.60
C SER A 224 -2.91 -21.84 -10.27
N ALA A 225 -2.14 -22.31 -11.25
CA ALA A 225 -2.37 -23.59 -11.90
C ALA A 225 -2.19 -24.78 -10.94
N GLU A 226 -1.17 -24.73 -10.07
CA GLU A 226 -0.96 -25.74 -9.03
C GLU A 226 -2.14 -25.76 -8.05
N MET A 227 -2.60 -24.59 -7.60
CA MET A 227 -3.73 -24.49 -6.68
C MET A 227 -5.05 -24.99 -7.29
N LEU A 228 -5.25 -24.81 -8.61
CA LEU A 228 -6.38 -25.39 -9.33
C LEU A 228 -6.34 -26.93 -9.32
N SER A 229 -5.15 -27.51 -9.46
CA SER A 229 -4.94 -28.96 -9.36
C SER A 229 -5.29 -29.46 -7.95
N ILE A 230 -4.77 -28.79 -6.91
CA ILE A 230 -5.05 -29.12 -5.51
C ILE A 230 -6.55 -29.02 -5.21
N ALA A 231 -7.22 -27.94 -5.64
CA ALA A 231 -8.66 -27.79 -5.46
C ALA A 231 -9.45 -28.92 -6.16
N SER A 232 -9.00 -29.36 -7.33
CA SER A 232 -9.62 -30.49 -8.03
C SER A 232 -9.42 -31.81 -7.28
N GLN A 233 -8.22 -32.04 -6.75
CA GLN A 233 -7.91 -33.21 -5.93
C GLN A 233 -8.73 -33.23 -4.63
N ASN A 234 -8.93 -32.07 -3.97
CA ASN A 234 -9.74 -31.96 -2.77
C ASN A 234 -11.21 -32.33 -3.01
N VAL A 235 -11.78 -31.99 -4.18
CA VAL A 235 -13.13 -32.41 -4.56
C VAL A 235 -13.22 -33.94 -4.67
N GLU A 236 -12.23 -34.59 -5.29
CA GLU A 236 -12.21 -36.05 -5.38
C GLU A 236 -12.05 -36.71 -4.01
N VAL A 237 -11.18 -36.18 -3.14
CA VAL A 237 -11.02 -36.66 -1.75
C VAL A 237 -12.33 -36.51 -0.98
N ALA A 238 -13.01 -35.36 -1.07
CA ALA A 238 -14.30 -35.13 -0.43
C ALA A 238 -15.37 -36.13 -0.91
N LYS A 239 -15.38 -36.43 -2.22
CA LYS A 239 -16.29 -37.42 -2.80
C LYS A 239 -16.03 -38.84 -2.27
N LEU A 240 -14.77 -39.25 -2.18
CA LEU A 240 -14.39 -40.54 -1.60
C LEU A 240 -14.75 -40.62 -0.12
N MET A 241 -14.50 -39.56 0.65
CA MET A 241 -14.89 -39.47 2.06
C MET A 241 -16.42 -39.61 2.23
N SER A 242 -17.20 -38.94 1.40
CA SER A 242 -18.67 -39.01 1.45
C SER A 242 -19.19 -40.42 1.13
N ALA A 243 -18.59 -41.07 0.13
CA ALA A 243 -18.94 -42.45 -0.22
C ALA A 243 -18.63 -43.43 0.92
N GLU A 244 -17.43 -43.35 1.50
CA GLU A 244 -17.02 -44.25 2.59
C GLU A 244 -17.84 -44.01 3.87
N ALA A 245 -18.15 -42.75 4.19
CA ALA A 245 -19.03 -42.42 5.31
C ALA A 245 -20.45 -42.97 5.12
N SER A 246 -20.98 -42.92 3.89
CA SER A 246 -22.30 -43.48 3.57
C SER A 246 -22.32 -45.02 3.72
N ILE A 247 -21.29 -45.70 3.21
CA ILE A 247 -21.12 -47.15 3.37
C ILE A 247 -21.00 -47.51 4.86
N SER A 248 -20.28 -46.70 5.63
CA SER A 248 -20.11 -46.92 7.07
C SER A 248 -21.42 -46.76 7.84
N LYS A 249 -22.25 -45.76 7.52
CA LYS A 249 -23.61 -45.64 8.10
C LYS A 249 -24.50 -46.84 7.77
N GLU A 250 -24.42 -47.36 6.55
CA GLU A 250 -25.17 -48.57 6.18
C GLU A 250 -24.76 -49.78 7.06
N LYS A 251 -23.45 -49.99 7.24
CA LYS A 251 -22.93 -51.03 8.14
C LYS A 251 -23.38 -50.85 9.58
N LEU A 252 -23.35 -49.62 10.11
CA LEU A 252 -23.85 -49.32 11.45
C LEU A 252 -25.34 -49.63 11.60
N SER A 253 -26.15 -49.34 10.58
CA SER A 253 -27.56 -49.71 10.59
C SER A 253 -27.77 -51.22 10.65
N GLN A 254 -26.93 -52.01 9.97
CA GLN A 254 -26.96 -53.47 10.05
C GLN A 254 -26.53 -53.96 11.45
N GLU A 255 -25.52 -53.33 12.03
CA GLU A 255 -25.02 -53.69 13.36
C GLU A 255 -26.04 -53.36 14.47
N LEU A 256 -26.76 -52.24 14.35
CA LEU A 256 -27.87 -51.90 15.24
C LEU A 256 -29.00 -52.94 15.18
N GLN A 257 -29.31 -53.45 13.99
CA GLN A 257 -30.30 -54.53 13.83
C GLN A 257 -29.84 -55.82 14.52
N LEU A 258 -28.55 -56.17 14.42
CA LEU A 258 -27.98 -57.33 15.12
C LEU A 258 -28.09 -57.16 16.65
N ILE A 259 -27.79 -55.98 17.18
CA ILE A 259 -27.96 -55.71 18.63
C ILE A 259 -29.41 -55.88 19.05
N ASN A 260 -30.37 -55.34 18.30
CA ASN A 260 -31.79 -55.49 18.61
C ASN A 260 -32.23 -56.98 18.61
N ASN A 261 -31.66 -57.79 17.72
CA ASN A 261 -31.91 -59.23 17.70
C ASN A 261 -31.30 -59.95 18.91
N ILE A 262 -30.12 -59.52 19.38
CA ILE A 262 -29.49 -60.04 20.61
C ILE A 262 -30.33 -59.65 21.83
N GLU A 263 -30.80 -58.41 21.91
CA GLU A 263 -31.69 -57.95 22.99
C GLU A 263 -32.97 -58.80 23.05
N ALA A 264 -33.65 -59.00 21.90
CA ALA A 264 -34.84 -59.84 21.81
C ALA A 264 -34.57 -61.30 22.22
N SER A 265 -33.44 -61.87 21.78
CA SER A 265 -33.02 -63.22 22.16
C SER A 265 -32.72 -63.33 23.65
N THR A 266 -32.08 -62.33 24.23
CA THR A 266 -31.72 -62.27 25.65
C THR A 266 -32.97 -62.19 26.52
N LEU A 267 -33.98 -61.42 26.11
CA LEU A 267 -35.30 -61.39 26.75
C LEU A 267 -35.98 -62.76 26.72
N ASN A 268 -35.93 -63.48 25.58
CA ASN A 268 -36.49 -64.83 25.47
C ASN A 268 -35.77 -65.83 26.39
N ILE A 269 -34.43 -65.78 26.44
CA ILE A 269 -33.63 -66.61 27.35
C ILE A 269 -34.01 -66.31 28.81
N ASN A 270 -34.15 -65.04 29.18
CA ASN A 270 -34.55 -64.63 30.52
C ASN A 270 -35.91 -65.23 30.93
N GLU A 271 -36.90 -65.21 30.04
CA GLU A 271 -38.20 -65.85 30.30
C GLU A 271 -38.08 -67.37 30.47
N ARG A 272 -37.31 -68.05 29.61
CA ARG A 272 -37.06 -69.50 29.74
C ARG A 272 -36.33 -69.86 31.04
N VAL A 273 -35.40 -69.02 31.48
CA VAL A 273 -34.68 -69.21 32.75
C VAL A 273 -35.62 -69.03 33.95
N LYS A 274 -36.57 -68.08 33.89
CA LYS A 274 -37.62 -67.94 34.91
C LYS A 274 -38.54 -69.17 34.97
N GLU A 275 -38.92 -69.73 33.81
CA GLU A 275 -39.70 -70.97 33.75
C GLU A 275 -38.91 -72.15 34.34
N LEU A 276 -37.63 -72.28 33.99
CA LEU A 276 -36.76 -73.33 34.52
C LEU A 276 -36.57 -73.21 36.04
N LYS A 277 -36.45 -71.98 36.56
CA LYS A 277 -36.42 -71.70 38.00
C LYS A 277 -37.69 -72.20 38.69
N LYS A 278 -38.86 -71.87 38.14
CA LYS A 278 -40.15 -72.33 38.66
C LYS A 278 -40.26 -73.86 38.65
N ALA A 279 -39.85 -74.51 37.56
CA ALA A 279 -39.83 -75.97 37.47
C ALA A 279 -38.87 -76.60 38.49
N SER A 280 -37.68 -76.03 38.68
CA SER A 280 -36.69 -76.48 39.68
C SER A 280 -37.24 -76.38 41.11
N ASP A 281 -37.90 -75.26 41.45
CA ASP A 281 -38.54 -75.07 42.76
C ASP A 281 -39.69 -76.07 42.99
N GLN A 282 -40.47 -76.40 41.95
CA GLN A 282 -41.51 -77.44 42.03
C GLN A 282 -40.92 -78.83 42.27
N VAL A 283 -39.86 -79.20 41.56
CA VAL A 283 -39.17 -80.49 41.78
C VAL A 283 -38.58 -80.56 43.19
N HIS A 284 -38.03 -79.46 43.69
CA HIS A 284 -37.54 -79.39 45.07
C HIS A 284 -38.66 -79.64 46.10
N SER A 285 -39.84 -79.08 45.87
CA SER A 285 -41.03 -79.35 46.71
C SER A 285 -41.43 -80.84 46.67
N ILE A 286 -41.45 -81.46 45.49
CA ILE A 286 -41.74 -82.90 45.33
C ILE A 286 -40.69 -83.74 46.09
N ILE A 287 -39.41 -83.42 45.97
CA ILE A 287 -38.32 -84.08 46.70
C ILE A 287 -38.55 -84.05 48.20
N SER A 288 -39.01 -82.91 48.75
CA SER A 288 -39.36 -82.78 50.16
C SER A 288 -40.49 -83.72 50.56
N ILE A 289 -41.55 -83.80 49.75
CA ILE A 289 -42.69 -84.71 49.97
C ILE A 289 -42.24 -86.17 49.93
N ILE A 290 -41.49 -86.59 48.91
CA ILE A 290 -41.04 -87.99 48.79
C ILE A 290 -40.07 -88.34 49.93
N THR A 291 -39.23 -87.41 50.37
CA THR A 291 -38.37 -87.61 51.55
C THR A 291 -39.22 -87.90 52.78
N SER A 292 -40.27 -87.11 53.02
CA SER A 292 -41.23 -87.33 54.11
C SER A 292 -41.94 -88.68 53.99
N VAL A 293 -42.38 -89.06 52.79
CA VAL A 293 -43.02 -90.37 52.53
C VAL A 293 -42.04 -91.52 52.77
N ALA A 294 -40.79 -91.41 52.35
CA ALA A 294 -39.76 -92.41 52.60
C ALA A 294 -39.48 -92.56 54.10
N GLU A 295 -39.44 -91.46 54.86
CA GLU A 295 -39.29 -91.49 56.32
C GLU A 295 -40.50 -92.14 57.02
N GLN A 296 -41.71 -91.78 56.60
CA GLN A 296 -42.94 -92.40 57.11
C GLN A 296 -42.99 -93.90 56.78
N THR A 297 -42.62 -94.29 55.57
CA THR A 297 -42.56 -95.70 55.13
C THR A 297 -41.51 -96.48 55.90
N ASN A 298 -40.35 -95.86 56.18
CA ASN A 298 -39.31 -96.43 57.01
C ASN A 298 -39.80 -96.65 58.46
N LEU A 299 -40.54 -95.70 59.02
CA LEU A 299 -41.16 -95.81 60.34
C LEU A 299 -42.26 -96.89 60.38
N LEU A 300 -43.10 -96.97 59.35
CA LEU A 300 -44.14 -98.01 59.21
C LEU A 300 -43.51 -99.40 59.10
N ALA A 301 -42.45 -99.54 58.31
CA ALA A 301 -41.70 -100.79 58.18
C ALA A 301 -41.01 -101.19 59.48
N LEU A 302 -40.49 -100.23 60.24
CA LEU A 302 -39.95 -100.45 61.58
C LEU A 302 -41.03 -100.96 62.54
N ASN A 303 -42.21 -100.32 62.56
CA ASN A 303 -43.34 -100.75 63.38
C ASN A 303 -43.81 -102.16 62.99
N ALA A 304 -43.88 -102.46 61.69
CA ALA A 304 -44.24 -103.79 61.19
C ALA A 304 -43.19 -104.86 61.57
N ALA A 305 -41.90 -104.52 61.55
CA ALA A 305 -40.83 -105.43 61.99
C ALA A 305 -40.93 -105.74 63.49
N ILE A 306 -41.29 -104.75 64.32
CA ILE A 306 -41.53 -104.92 65.76
C ILE A 306 -42.72 -105.85 66.00
N GLU A 307 -43.86 -105.60 65.35
CA GLU A 307 -45.07 -106.42 65.54
C GLU A 307 -44.88 -107.84 64.99
N SER A 308 -44.12 -107.99 63.91
CA SER A 308 -43.71 -109.28 63.36
C SER A 308 -42.81 -110.07 64.31
N ALA A 309 -41.91 -109.43 65.05
CA ALA A 309 -41.12 -110.08 66.09
C ALA A 309 -41.99 -110.51 67.29
N ARG A 310 -43.03 -109.73 67.58
CA ARG A 310 -44.01 -109.98 68.65
C ARG A 310 -44.92 -111.18 68.36
N ALA A 311 -45.25 -111.43 67.10
CA ALA A 311 -46.05 -112.57 66.64
C ALA A 311 -45.31 -113.94 66.62
N GLY A 312 -44.01 -113.97 66.97
CA GLY A 312 -43.23 -115.20 67.12
C GLY A 312 -43.12 -116.02 65.83
N GLU A 313 -43.38 -117.34 65.90
CA GLU A 313 -43.31 -118.28 64.76
C GLU A 313 -44.24 -117.88 63.59
N TYR A 314 -45.42 -117.30 63.89
CA TYR A 314 -46.42 -116.89 62.88
C TYR A 314 -46.04 -115.59 62.15
N GLY A 315 -45.09 -114.82 62.68
CA GLY A 315 -44.63 -113.55 62.10
C GLY A 315 -43.46 -113.68 61.13
N LYS A 316 -42.80 -114.83 61.03
CA LYS A 316 -41.53 -114.97 60.27
C LYS A 316 -41.61 -114.47 58.82
N GLY A 317 -42.69 -114.73 58.11
CA GLY A 317 -42.91 -114.23 56.74
C GLY A 317 -43.09 -112.70 56.66
N PHE A 318 -43.80 -112.11 57.63
CA PHE A 318 -44.00 -110.66 57.71
C PHE A 318 -42.71 -109.90 58.06
N SER A 319 -41.81 -110.51 58.84
CA SER A 319 -40.52 -109.91 59.23
C SER A 319 -39.63 -109.65 58.02
N VAL A 320 -39.60 -110.62 57.09
CA VAL A 320 -38.86 -110.51 55.84
C VAL A 320 -39.41 -109.37 54.98
N VAL A 321 -40.73 -109.26 54.86
CA VAL A 321 -41.39 -108.18 54.10
C VAL A 321 -41.11 -106.81 54.75
N ALA A 322 -41.25 -106.70 56.06
CA ALA A 322 -40.97 -105.45 56.79
C ALA A 322 -39.51 -105.01 56.65
N GLY A 323 -38.55 -105.96 56.73
CA GLY A 323 -37.13 -105.70 56.47
C GLY A 323 -36.86 -105.23 55.04
N GLU A 324 -37.55 -105.80 54.05
CA GLU A 324 -37.40 -105.41 52.64
C GLU A 324 -38.02 -104.03 52.36
N VAL A 325 -39.19 -103.71 52.94
CA VAL A 325 -39.81 -102.38 52.86
C VAL A 325 -38.92 -101.32 53.53
N ARG A 326 -38.30 -101.64 54.68
CA ARG A 326 -37.38 -100.73 55.35
C ARG A 326 -36.13 -100.44 54.50
N LYS A 327 -35.51 -101.48 53.94
CA LYS A 327 -34.39 -101.33 53.00
C LYS A 327 -34.78 -100.50 51.77
N LEU A 328 -35.99 -100.71 51.23
CA LEU A 328 -36.50 -99.94 50.11
C LEU A 328 -36.67 -98.46 50.47
N ALA A 329 -37.22 -98.16 51.66
CA ALA A 329 -37.38 -96.80 52.15
C ALA A 329 -36.03 -96.09 52.37
N GLU A 330 -35.04 -96.77 52.97
CA GLU A 330 -33.67 -96.27 53.12
C GLU A 330 -32.99 -96.01 51.76
N LYS A 331 -33.14 -96.94 50.80
CA LYS A 331 -32.62 -96.80 49.44
C LYS A 331 -33.28 -95.62 48.71
N THR A 332 -34.59 -95.45 48.86
CA THR A 332 -35.35 -94.32 48.32
C THR A 332 -34.86 -93.00 48.91
N LYS A 333 -34.68 -92.91 50.23
CA LYS A 333 -34.12 -91.70 50.89
C LYS A 333 -32.73 -91.36 50.37
N LYS A 334 -31.85 -92.35 50.21
CA LYS A 334 -30.50 -92.15 49.64
C LYS A 334 -30.56 -91.64 48.20
N SER A 335 -31.41 -92.23 47.36
CA SER A 335 -31.61 -91.78 45.97
C SER A 335 -32.15 -90.35 45.90
N ILE A 336 -33.11 -89.99 46.76
CA ILE A 336 -33.65 -88.64 46.84
C ILE A 336 -32.60 -87.63 47.30
N GLY A 337 -31.73 -88.00 48.24
CA GLY A 337 -30.60 -87.17 48.64
C GLY A 337 -29.69 -86.80 47.47
N ASN A 338 -29.35 -87.78 46.61
CA ASN A 338 -28.56 -87.53 45.40
C ASN A 338 -29.29 -86.60 44.41
N ILE A 339 -30.60 -86.79 44.21
CA ILE A 339 -31.42 -85.92 43.35
C ILE A 339 -31.48 -84.50 43.92
N SER A 340 -31.63 -84.34 45.24
CA SER A 340 -31.63 -83.03 45.90
C SER A 340 -30.34 -82.25 45.64
N THR A 341 -29.19 -82.91 45.71
CA THR A 341 -27.89 -82.30 45.37
C THR A 341 -27.85 -81.85 43.91
N LEU A 342 -28.36 -82.68 42.99
CA LEU A 342 -28.44 -82.36 41.56
C LEU A 342 -29.33 -81.12 41.31
N ILE A 343 -30.50 -81.05 41.97
CA ILE A 343 -31.41 -79.90 41.87
C ILE A 343 -30.77 -78.63 42.47
N GLY A 344 -30.05 -78.74 43.58
CA GLY A 344 -29.27 -77.64 44.13
C GLY A 344 -28.23 -77.10 43.14
N SER A 345 -27.53 -78.00 42.44
CA SER A 345 -26.58 -77.61 41.38
C SER A 345 -27.27 -76.91 40.20
N ILE A 346 -28.44 -77.41 39.76
CA ILE A 346 -29.24 -76.77 38.71
C ILE A 346 -29.69 -75.37 39.13
N LYS A 347 -30.12 -75.19 40.39
CA LYS A 347 -30.51 -73.88 40.92
C LYS A 347 -29.36 -72.88 40.88
N ASN A 348 -28.16 -73.29 41.29
CA ASN A 348 -26.96 -72.45 41.18
C ASN A 348 -26.63 -72.11 39.72
N GLN A 349 -26.78 -73.06 38.79
CA GLN A 349 -26.57 -72.78 37.36
C GLN A 349 -27.58 -71.77 36.82
N ILE A 350 -28.85 -71.84 37.22
CA ILE A 350 -29.89 -70.87 36.85
C ILE A 350 -29.53 -69.45 37.33
N GLU A 351 -29.03 -69.34 38.57
CA GLU A 351 -28.62 -68.04 39.12
C GLU A 351 -27.42 -67.45 38.36
N ASN A 352 -26.41 -68.27 38.06
CA ASN A 352 -25.28 -67.84 37.23
C ASN A 352 -25.72 -67.38 35.84
N VAL A 353 -26.62 -68.12 35.17
CA VAL A 353 -27.16 -67.73 33.86
C VAL A 353 -27.95 -66.42 33.97
N THR A 354 -28.68 -66.19 35.06
CA THR A 354 -29.42 -64.93 35.28
C THR A 354 -28.47 -63.74 35.38
N ILE A 355 -27.34 -63.89 36.08
CA ILE A 355 -26.29 -62.85 36.17
C ILE A 355 -25.71 -62.58 34.78
N SER A 356 -25.32 -63.62 34.03
CA SER A 356 -24.77 -63.46 32.68
C SER A 356 -25.75 -62.80 31.70
N ILE A 357 -27.05 -63.05 31.84
CA ILE A 357 -28.08 -62.34 31.07
C ILE A 357 -28.07 -60.84 31.39
N GLY A 358 -27.96 -60.49 32.68
CA GLY A 358 -27.81 -59.10 33.13
C GLY A 358 -26.62 -58.42 32.47
N ASP A 359 -25.45 -59.06 32.51
CA ASP A 359 -24.21 -58.54 31.90
C ASP A 359 -24.38 -58.34 30.38
N VAL A 360 -24.99 -59.29 29.67
CA VAL A 360 -25.27 -59.17 28.22
C VAL A 360 -26.24 -58.03 27.92
N THR A 361 -27.28 -57.83 28.75
CA THR A 361 -28.21 -56.69 28.57
C THR A 361 -27.54 -55.34 28.77
N GLU A 362 -26.59 -55.23 29.70
CA GLU A 362 -25.83 -54.00 29.90
C GLU A 362 -24.88 -53.74 28.71
N LEU A 363 -24.12 -54.75 28.29
CA LEU A 363 -23.21 -54.65 27.15
C LEU A 363 -23.91 -54.29 25.83
N THR A 364 -25.09 -54.88 25.57
CA THR A 364 -25.88 -54.57 24.36
C THR A 364 -26.42 -53.15 24.39
N LYS A 365 -26.84 -52.64 25.55
CA LYS A 365 -27.27 -51.26 25.73
C LYS A 365 -26.13 -50.27 25.51
N GLU A 366 -24.96 -50.54 26.06
CA GLU A 366 -23.76 -49.72 25.83
C GLU A 366 -23.36 -49.72 24.35
N SER A 367 -23.34 -50.90 23.72
CA SER A 367 -23.02 -51.05 22.29
C SER A 367 -24.00 -50.29 21.39
N SER A 368 -25.31 -50.30 21.69
CA SER A 368 -26.33 -49.52 20.96
C SER A 368 -26.08 -48.01 21.04
N LYS A 369 -25.67 -47.52 22.21
CA LYS A 369 -25.30 -46.11 22.42
C LYS A 369 -24.07 -45.73 21.58
N GLU A 370 -23.03 -46.57 21.57
CA GLU A 370 -21.81 -46.30 20.78
C GLU A 370 -22.08 -46.32 19.28
N ILE A 371 -22.94 -47.21 18.77
CA ILE A 371 -23.37 -47.21 17.36
C ILE A 371 -24.09 -45.89 17.03
N THR A 372 -24.98 -45.42 17.90
CA THR A 372 -25.69 -44.15 17.71
C THR A 372 -24.73 -42.96 17.69
N ASN A 373 -23.71 -42.97 18.55
CA ASN A 373 -22.66 -41.95 18.54
C ASN A 373 -21.84 -41.99 17.24
N MET A 374 -21.49 -43.18 16.75
CA MET A 374 -20.80 -43.35 15.47
C MET A 374 -21.65 -42.88 14.29
N ASP A 375 -22.96 -43.13 14.30
CA ASP A 375 -23.87 -42.68 13.25
C ASP A 375 -23.87 -41.14 13.12
N SER A 376 -23.92 -40.44 14.26
CA SER A 376 -23.81 -38.98 14.32
C SER A 376 -22.41 -38.48 13.92
N PHE A 377 -21.35 -39.21 14.23
CA PHE A 377 -20.00 -38.89 13.80
C PHE A 377 -19.87 -38.94 12.26
N PHE A 378 -20.47 -39.95 11.62
CA PHE A 378 -20.48 -40.03 10.16
C PHE A 378 -21.34 -38.94 9.51
N ASP A 379 -22.41 -38.47 10.14
CA ASP A 379 -23.13 -37.27 9.65
C ASP A 379 -22.23 -36.04 9.61
N LYS A 380 -21.39 -35.84 10.63
CA LYS A 380 -20.41 -34.74 10.65
C LYS A 380 -19.36 -34.91 9.54
N ILE A 381 -18.94 -36.14 9.24
CA ILE A 381 -18.02 -36.40 8.11
C ILE A 381 -18.68 -36.04 6.78
N LEU A 382 -19.94 -36.43 6.58
CA LEU A 382 -20.69 -36.10 5.37
C LEU A 382 -20.83 -34.59 5.18
N GLN A 383 -21.18 -33.86 6.25
CA GLN A 383 -21.25 -32.40 6.24
C GLN A 383 -19.88 -31.78 5.91
N ALA A 384 -18.81 -32.22 6.58
CA ALA A 384 -17.46 -31.69 6.35
C ALA A 384 -16.97 -31.96 4.91
N ALA A 385 -17.32 -33.11 4.33
CA ALA A 385 -17.02 -33.42 2.93
C ALA A 385 -17.74 -32.48 1.97
N ASP A 386 -19.03 -32.20 2.20
CA ASP A 386 -19.81 -31.27 1.37
C ASP A 386 -19.28 -29.83 1.47
N GLU A 387 -18.98 -29.37 2.68
CA GLU A 387 -18.36 -28.06 2.92
C GLU A 387 -16.99 -27.94 2.22
N ASN A 388 -16.16 -28.99 2.26
CA ASN A 388 -14.86 -29.01 1.60
C ASN A 388 -14.98 -28.97 0.07
N LYS A 389 -15.97 -29.67 -0.49
CA LYS A 389 -16.30 -29.58 -1.92
C LYS A 389 -16.68 -28.16 -2.31
N HIS A 390 -17.59 -27.53 -1.56
CA HIS A 390 -18.00 -26.15 -1.80
C HIS A 390 -16.84 -25.15 -1.70
N HIS A 391 -15.96 -25.31 -0.71
CA HIS A 391 -14.75 -24.50 -0.59
C HIS A 391 -13.84 -24.67 -1.80
N SER A 392 -13.61 -25.91 -2.23
CA SER A 392 -12.76 -26.22 -3.38
C SER A 392 -13.32 -25.65 -4.69
N ASP A 393 -14.64 -25.70 -4.89
CA ASP A 393 -15.28 -25.09 -6.06
C ASP A 393 -15.17 -23.55 -6.04
N ARG A 394 -15.31 -22.92 -4.87
CA ARG A 394 -15.08 -21.48 -4.72
C ARG A 394 -13.64 -21.08 -5.01
N THR A 395 -12.67 -21.84 -4.50
CA THR A 395 -11.24 -21.63 -4.81
C THR A 395 -10.96 -21.69 -6.30
N LYS A 396 -11.60 -22.60 -7.06
CA LYS A 396 -11.45 -22.65 -8.53
C LYS A 396 -11.93 -21.38 -9.22
N ILE A 397 -13.06 -20.81 -8.76
CA ILE A 397 -13.60 -19.55 -9.30
C ILE A 397 -12.64 -18.39 -8.99
N GLU A 398 -12.16 -18.27 -7.75
CA GLU A 398 -11.21 -17.24 -7.31
C GLU A 398 -9.88 -17.32 -8.11
N LEU A 399 -9.41 -18.52 -8.44
CA LEU A 399 -8.22 -18.74 -9.26
C LEU A 399 -8.42 -18.33 -10.72
N THR A 400 -9.63 -18.50 -11.25
CA THR A 400 -9.97 -18.02 -12.60
C THR A 400 -9.90 -16.49 -12.66
N GLN A 401 -10.45 -15.80 -11.65
CA GLN A 401 -10.34 -14.34 -11.52
C GLN A 401 -8.88 -13.88 -11.33
N THR A 402 -8.10 -14.63 -10.57
CA THR A 402 -6.67 -14.35 -10.39
C THR A 402 -5.91 -14.43 -11.71
N SER A 403 -6.23 -15.40 -12.56
CA SER A 403 -5.67 -15.52 -13.92
C SER A 403 -6.00 -14.31 -14.79
N GLU A 404 -7.23 -13.79 -14.73
CA GLU A 404 -7.62 -12.56 -15.44
C GLU A 404 -6.81 -11.34 -14.96
N ILE A 405 -6.61 -11.20 -13.64
CA ILE A 405 -5.80 -10.12 -13.06
C ILE A 405 -4.34 -10.22 -13.52
N ILE A 406 -3.77 -11.42 -13.51
CA ILE A 406 -2.41 -11.66 -14.01
C ILE A 406 -2.29 -11.16 -15.46
N HIS A 407 -3.23 -11.52 -16.34
CA HIS A 407 -3.24 -11.05 -17.72
C HIS A 407 -3.32 -9.53 -17.84
N GLN A 408 -4.16 -8.87 -17.02
CA GLN A 408 -4.25 -7.40 -17.01
C GLN A 408 -2.93 -6.74 -16.58
N VAL A 409 -2.28 -7.28 -15.54
CA VAL A 409 -1.01 -6.73 -15.07
C VAL A 409 0.09 -6.94 -16.10
N THR A 410 0.19 -8.10 -16.74
CA THR A 410 1.16 -8.35 -17.81
C THR A 410 1.00 -7.35 -18.95
N ASN A 411 -0.24 -7.10 -19.41
CA ASN A 411 -0.51 -6.09 -20.45
C ASN A 411 -0.10 -4.67 -20.02
N LEU A 412 -0.36 -4.30 -18.76
CA LEU A 412 0.08 -3.01 -18.21
C LEU A 412 1.61 -2.90 -18.15
N MET A 413 2.30 -4.00 -17.82
CA MET A 413 3.76 -4.03 -17.78
C MET A 413 4.39 -3.88 -19.17
N GLU A 414 3.75 -4.40 -20.22
CA GLU A 414 4.15 -4.16 -21.61
C GLU A 414 4.02 -2.67 -21.97
N GLN A 415 2.93 -2.01 -21.56
CA GLN A 415 2.74 -0.57 -21.79
C GLN A 415 3.76 0.28 -21.02
N ILE A 416 4.10 -0.11 -19.79
CA ILE A 416 5.13 0.57 -18.99
C ILE A 416 6.51 0.40 -19.64
N ALA A 417 6.83 -0.80 -20.14
CA ALA A 417 8.08 -1.05 -20.86
C ALA A 417 8.19 -0.18 -22.12
N ALA A 418 7.11 -0.08 -22.91
CA ALA A 418 7.04 0.81 -24.06
C ALA A 418 7.23 2.28 -23.67
N SER A 419 6.53 2.74 -22.63
CA SER A 419 6.62 4.11 -22.13
C SER A 419 8.03 4.46 -21.62
N SER A 420 8.72 3.50 -20.98
CA SER A 420 10.12 3.65 -20.58
C SER A 420 11.04 3.84 -21.78
N ASN A 421 10.83 3.08 -22.86
CA ASN A 421 11.60 3.24 -24.08
C ASN A 421 11.33 4.60 -24.76
N ASP A 422 10.07 5.04 -24.81
CA ASP A 422 9.69 6.34 -25.35
C ASP A 422 10.31 7.49 -24.54
N LEU A 423 10.33 7.35 -23.20
CA LEU A 423 10.93 8.34 -22.30
C LEU A 423 12.46 8.44 -22.51
N LYS A 424 13.12 7.29 -22.74
CA LYS A 424 14.54 7.24 -23.09
C LYS A 424 14.81 7.90 -24.45
N GLU A 425 13.97 7.64 -25.45
CA GLU A 425 14.11 8.27 -26.77
C GLU A 425 13.87 9.79 -26.70
N LEU A 426 12.86 10.23 -25.94
CA LEU A 426 12.59 11.64 -25.70
C LEU A 426 13.80 12.34 -25.08
N SER A 427 14.42 11.72 -24.07
CA SER A 427 15.66 12.23 -23.46
C SER A 427 16.80 12.37 -24.47
N GLN A 428 16.93 11.42 -25.40
CA GLN A 428 17.96 11.49 -26.45
C GLN A 428 17.65 12.58 -27.48
N ARG A 429 16.38 12.78 -27.85
CA ARG A 429 15.96 13.86 -28.77
C ARG A 429 16.17 15.24 -28.15
N PHE A 430 15.95 15.40 -26.84
CA PHE A 430 16.29 16.63 -26.10
C PHE A 430 17.77 17.04 -26.23
N ASN A 431 18.65 16.10 -26.57
CA ASN A 431 20.09 16.34 -26.72
C ASN A 431 20.49 16.84 -28.13
N THR A 432 19.59 16.74 -29.12
CA THR A 432 19.89 17.06 -30.54
C THR A 432 19.30 18.38 -31.03
N LYS A 433 18.54 19.09 -30.18
CA LYS A 433 18.05 20.46 -30.40
C LYS A 433 18.56 21.36 -29.27
#